data_AF-A0A9W5E4Y9-F1
#
_entry.id   AF-A0A9W5E4Y9-F1
#
_cell.length_a   1.000
_cell.length_b   1.000
_cell.length_c   1.000
_cell.angle_alpha   90.00
_cell.angle_beta   90.00
_cell.angle_gamma   90.00
#
_symmetry.space_group_name_H-M   'P 1'
#
loop_
_entity.id
_entity.type
_entity.pdbx_description
1 polymer ?
#
loop_
_entity_poly.entity_id
_entity_poly.type
_entity_poly.pdbx_seq_one_letter_code
_entity_poly.pdbx_strand_id
1 'polypeptide(L)'
;MIIQSFDSDDNLTPEQVHQYGVEFADNYLKGNHQYTVITHTETDNLHNHIIFNDIDFNKLKMFDSKRVNTLDRLREENDKISEKYGLSIIEEGRKGRKKYLAFNEYVARSKKKSFKGNLEDVIDKNISKANSFNEFLSFMQKEGYEHKQGKYLSFMNPKSGKFMRTKTMGFNYLESSIKYRIENKGYSPIKTSIINRKWIDKSQEKFKNNKGLQRWATKQNINYLNELSSKLYKLNVSLTELEEIEANKEALIDSFEKQLLGIDNEIFRLNKMKGCFHTYKKSHPLIVAYKKAENKKAYKQERYHEFKEYDVAKRDMNYLKKNYGITDEAELHYKLSMMTKERNLLYGSLGKEKEVEINRQEQQRRQQRKKGNER
;
A
#
# COMPACT_ATOMS: atom_id res chain seq x y z
N MET A 1 -4.15 35.22 -10.10
CA MET A 1 -5.55 35.49 -9.73
C MET A 1 -6.11 34.33 -8.95
N ILE A 2 -6.79 34.60 -7.84
CA ILE A 2 -7.52 33.63 -7.01
C ILE A 2 -9.01 33.99 -7.12
N ILE A 3 -9.87 32.98 -7.24
CA ILE A 3 -11.32 33.14 -7.19
C ILE A 3 -11.80 32.45 -5.93
N GLN A 4 -12.54 33.19 -5.11
CA GLN A 4 -13.12 32.71 -3.85
C GLN A 4 -14.63 32.88 -3.94
N SER A 5 -15.38 31.79 -3.81
CA SER A 5 -16.84 31.79 -3.94
C SER A 5 -17.48 31.35 -2.63
N PHE A 6 -18.67 31.89 -2.35
CA PHE A 6 -19.44 31.59 -1.16
C PHE A 6 -20.76 30.92 -1.56
N ASP A 7 -21.29 30.06 -0.69
CA ASP A 7 -22.56 29.39 -0.93
C ASP A 7 -23.70 30.39 -0.76
N SER A 8 -24.75 30.28 -1.58
CA SER A 8 -25.96 31.09 -1.43
C SER A 8 -26.64 30.87 -0.09
N ASP A 9 -26.51 29.67 0.49
CA ASP A 9 -27.12 29.30 1.77
C ASP A 9 -26.41 29.95 2.98
N ASP A 10 -25.20 30.49 2.80
CA ASP A 10 -24.46 31.21 3.85
C ASP A 10 -25.04 32.62 4.14
N ASN A 11 -26.01 33.09 3.34
CA ASN A 11 -26.75 34.35 3.53
C ASN A 11 -25.86 35.59 3.78
N LEU A 12 -24.76 35.71 3.03
CA LEU A 12 -23.79 36.80 3.18
C LEU A 12 -24.15 38.04 2.36
N THR A 13 -23.77 39.22 2.87
CA THR A 13 -23.83 40.46 2.09
C THR A 13 -22.58 40.64 1.22
N PRO A 14 -22.64 41.43 0.12
CA PRO A 14 -21.46 41.77 -0.68
C PRO A 14 -20.31 42.37 0.13
N GLU A 15 -20.61 43.19 1.14
CA GLU A 15 -19.62 43.82 2.01
C GLU A 15 -18.89 42.78 2.89
N GLN A 16 -19.63 41.80 3.42
CA GLN A 16 -19.05 40.70 4.19
C GLN A 16 -18.16 39.82 3.30
N VAL A 17 -18.65 39.48 2.10
CA VAL A 17 -17.87 38.73 1.11
C VAL A 17 -16.59 39.46 0.76
N HIS A 18 -16.66 40.78 0.50
CA HIS A 18 -15.49 41.60 0.23
C HIS A 18 -14.51 41.60 1.39
N GLN A 19 -14.99 41.82 2.61
CA GLN A 19 -14.18 41.82 3.83
C GLN A 19 -13.45 40.47 4.02
N TYR A 20 -14.13 39.35 3.79
CA TYR A 20 -13.54 38.01 3.88
C TYR A 20 -12.48 37.77 2.81
N GLY A 21 -12.66 38.32 1.60
CA GLY A 21 -11.66 38.30 0.54
C GLY A 21 -10.40 39.11 0.88
N VAL A 22 -10.57 40.26 1.53
CA VAL A 22 -9.45 41.09 2.03
C VAL A 22 -8.69 40.34 3.12
N GLU A 23 -9.38 39.81 4.13
CA GLU A 23 -8.75 39.05 5.22
C GLU A 23 -8.02 37.81 4.70
N PHE A 24 -8.61 37.09 3.75
CA PHE A 24 -7.98 35.96 3.09
C PHE A 24 -6.68 36.35 2.40
N ALA A 25 -6.69 37.45 1.64
CA ALA A 25 -5.52 37.95 0.93
C ALA A 25 -4.41 38.39 1.89
N ASP A 26 -4.74 39.10 2.96
CA ASP A 26 -3.80 39.50 4.00
C ASP A 26 -3.14 38.30 4.67
N ASN A 27 -3.94 37.30 5.06
CA ASN A 27 -3.44 36.09 5.74
C ASN A 27 -2.56 35.24 4.82
N TYR A 28 -2.93 35.09 3.55
CA TYR A 28 -2.22 34.22 2.61
C TYR A 28 -0.97 34.88 2.01
N LEU A 29 -1.08 36.13 1.58
CA LEU A 29 0.01 36.88 0.94
C LEU A 29 0.94 37.54 1.96
N LYS A 30 0.49 37.71 3.22
CA LYS A 30 1.26 38.20 4.37
C LYS A 30 1.93 39.54 4.09
N GLY A 31 1.24 40.41 3.35
CA GLY A 31 1.75 41.71 2.94
C GLY A 31 3.03 41.65 2.09
N ASN A 32 3.38 40.52 1.47
CA ASN A 32 4.55 40.42 0.58
C ASN A 32 4.21 40.68 -0.90
N HIS A 33 2.92 40.70 -1.23
CA HIS A 33 2.41 40.93 -2.57
C HIS A 33 1.36 42.03 -2.49
N GLN A 34 1.42 42.98 -3.42
CA GLN A 34 0.33 43.94 -3.63
C GLN A 34 -0.87 43.19 -4.22
N TYR A 35 -2.08 43.49 -3.78
CA TYR A 35 -3.29 42.85 -4.28
C TYR A 35 -4.48 43.80 -4.37
N THR A 36 -5.49 43.39 -5.11
CA THR A 36 -6.80 44.03 -5.23
C THR A 36 -7.87 42.94 -5.14
N VAL A 37 -8.89 43.19 -4.33
CA VAL A 37 -10.07 42.34 -4.20
C VAL A 37 -11.23 43.01 -4.92
N ILE A 38 -11.91 42.27 -5.79
CA ILE A 38 -13.08 42.73 -6.53
C ILE A 38 -14.20 41.74 -6.24
N THR A 39 -15.34 42.22 -5.75
CA THR A 39 -16.48 41.38 -5.40
C THR A 39 -17.53 41.48 -6.48
N HIS A 40 -17.94 40.34 -7.03
CA HIS A 40 -18.98 40.24 -8.04
C HIS A 40 -20.33 39.92 -7.37
N THR A 41 -21.36 40.64 -7.80
CA THR A 41 -22.72 40.59 -7.23
C THR A 41 -23.78 40.24 -8.28
N GLU A 42 -23.37 40.14 -9.55
CA GLU A 42 -24.22 39.94 -10.71
C GLU A 42 -24.49 38.47 -11.06
N THR A 43 -23.97 37.53 -10.26
CA THR A 43 -24.11 36.08 -10.47
C THR A 43 -24.88 35.41 -9.33
N ASP A 44 -25.38 34.20 -9.58
CA ASP A 44 -26.14 33.41 -8.59
C ASP A 44 -25.45 33.26 -7.23
N ASN A 45 -24.11 33.22 -7.21
CA ASN A 45 -23.31 33.15 -5.99
C ASN A 45 -22.36 34.36 -5.89
N LEU A 46 -22.28 34.97 -4.72
CA LEU A 46 -21.31 36.01 -4.43
C LEU A 46 -19.88 35.44 -4.45
N HIS A 47 -18.96 36.14 -5.11
CA HIS A 47 -17.57 35.70 -5.20
C HIS A 47 -16.59 36.87 -5.33
N ASN A 48 -15.36 36.63 -4.89
CA ASN A 48 -14.25 37.56 -5.00
C ASN A 48 -13.27 37.12 -6.09
N HIS A 49 -12.84 38.08 -6.90
CA HIS A 49 -11.63 38.03 -7.69
C HIS A 49 -10.49 38.71 -6.93
N ILE A 50 -9.47 37.95 -6.57
CA ILE A 50 -8.27 38.45 -5.90
C ILE A 50 -7.12 38.44 -6.90
N ILE A 51 -6.76 39.63 -7.36
CA ILE A 51 -5.65 39.84 -8.29
C ILE A 51 -4.47 40.34 -7.46
N PHE A 52 -3.31 39.71 -7.61
CA PHE A 52 -2.11 40.10 -6.87
C PHE A 52 -0.88 40.07 -7.77
N ASN A 53 0.10 40.91 -7.45
CA ASN A 53 1.40 40.94 -8.10
C ASN A 53 2.13 39.63 -7.80
N ASP A 54 2.54 38.89 -8.82
CA ASP A 54 3.20 37.60 -8.65
C ASP A 54 4.64 37.73 -8.11
N ILE A 55 5.26 38.91 -8.16
CA ILE A 55 6.57 39.15 -7.56
C ILE A 55 6.41 39.60 -6.11
N ASP A 56 7.06 38.88 -5.19
CA ASP A 56 7.23 39.27 -3.79
C ASP A 56 8.13 40.52 -3.74
N PHE A 57 7.64 41.65 -3.24
CA PHE A 57 8.42 42.90 -3.27
C PHE A 57 9.58 42.93 -2.27
N ASN A 58 9.56 42.08 -1.24
CA ASN A 58 10.65 41.96 -0.26
C ASN A 58 11.77 41.06 -0.78
N LYS A 59 11.40 39.93 -1.41
CA LYS A 59 12.35 38.87 -1.81
C LYS A 59 12.66 38.85 -3.30
N LEU A 60 11.92 39.62 -4.11
CA LEU A 60 11.98 39.66 -5.57
C LEU A 60 11.82 38.27 -6.22
N LYS A 61 11.00 37.42 -5.60
CA LYS A 61 10.73 36.05 -6.07
C LYS A 61 9.32 35.94 -6.62
N MET A 62 9.20 35.25 -7.75
CA MET A 62 7.91 34.98 -8.37
C MET A 62 7.11 33.93 -7.59
N PHE A 63 5.80 34.15 -7.51
CA PHE A 63 4.83 33.28 -6.88
C PHE A 63 4.67 32.00 -7.69
N ASP A 64 5.03 30.88 -7.07
CA ASP A 64 5.02 29.58 -7.73
C ASP A 64 3.65 28.90 -7.58
N SER A 65 2.74 29.23 -8.50
CA SER A 65 1.40 28.65 -8.59
C SER A 65 1.40 27.16 -8.98
N LYS A 66 2.53 26.64 -9.49
CA LYS A 66 2.66 25.25 -9.96
C LYS A 66 3.09 24.29 -8.85
N ARG A 67 3.38 24.76 -7.63
CA ARG A 67 3.69 23.85 -6.52
C ARG A 67 2.50 22.99 -6.19
N VAL A 68 2.79 21.71 -5.96
CA VAL A 68 1.79 20.66 -5.72
C VAL A 68 0.82 21.00 -4.57
N ASN A 69 1.22 21.84 -3.62
CA ASN A 69 0.43 22.15 -2.43
C ASN A 69 -0.14 23.58 -2.43
N THR A 70 0.01 24.36 -3.51
CA THR A 70 -0.45 25.76 -3.52
C THR A 70 -1.97 25.86 -3.36
N LEU A 71 -2.72 25.04 -4.09
CA LEU A 71 -4.18 24.97 -3.98
C LEU A 71 -4.64 24.45 -2.61
N ASP A 72 -3.95 23.46 -2.05
CA ASP A 72 -4.28 22.92 -0.73
C ASP A 72 -4.13 24.01 0.35
N ARG A 73 -3.05 24.80 0.29
CA ARG A 73 -2.83 25.92 1.21
C ARG A 73 -3.83 27.06 1.05
N LEU A 74 -4.21 27.38 -0.19
CA LEU A 74 -5.27 28.37 -0.45
C LEU A 74 -6.60 27.90 0.17
N ARG A 75 -6.92 26.61 0.04
CA ARG A 75 -8.13 26.04 0.67
C ARG A 75 -8.03 26.03 2.19
N GLU A 76 -6.89 25.65 2.76
CA GLU A 76 -6.67 25.67 4.21
C GLU A 76 -6.87 27.08 4.81
N GLU A 77 -6.37 28.14 4.15
CA GLU A 77 -6.62 29.50 4.64
C GLU A 77 -8.09 29.94 4.43
N ASN A 78 -8.74 29.49 3.35
CA ASN A 78 -10.16 29.78 3.12
C ASN A 78 -11.05 29.08 4.17
N ASP A 79 -10.76 27.82 4.49
CA ASP A 79 -11.50 27.03 5.48
C ASP A 79 -11.41 27.65 6.88
N LYS A 80 -10.28 28.27 7.23
CA LYS A 80 -10.16 29.04 8.49
C LYS A 80 -11.07 30.25 8.53
N ILE A 81 -11.22 30.96 7.40
CA ILE A 81 -12.16 32.08 7.29
C ILE A 81 -13.59 31.55 7.45
N SER A 82 -13.94 30.47 6.76
CA SER A 82 -15.24 29.82 6.91
C SER A 82 -15.51 29.39 8.36
N GLU A 83 -14.55 28.73 9.03
CA GLU A 83 -14.68 28.30 10.42
C GLU A 83 -14.85 29.49 11.39
N LYS A 84 -14.06 30.55 11.20
CA LYS A 84 -14.10 31.77 12.02
C LYS A 84 -15.47 32.46 11.94
N TYR A 85 -16.10 32.46 10.78
CA TYR A 85 -17.38 33.13 10.54
C TYR A 85 -18.59 32.19 10.52
N GLY A 86 -18.39 30.92 10.87
CA GLY A 86 -19.47 29.93 10.94
C GLY A 86 -20.11 29.59 9.59
N LEU A 87 -19.36 29.74 8.49
CA LEU A 87 -19.81 29.46 7.13
C LEU A 87 -19.72 27.97 6.80
N SER A 88 -20.46 27.56 5.78
CA SER A 88 -20.38 26.21 5.25
C SER A 88 -18.95 25.85 4.79
N ILE A 89 -18.48 24.66 5.18
CA ILE A 89 -17.19 24.11 4.76
C ILE A 89 -17.45 22.88 3.91
N ILE A 90 -16.96 22.89 2.68
CA ILE A 90 -17.13 21.77 1.75
C ILE A 90 -16.22 20.61 2.18
N GLU A 91 -16.78 19.62 2.86
CA GLU A 91 -16.07 18.38 3.20
C GLU A 91 -15.92 17.44 1.99
N GLU A 92 -16.88 17.49 1.05
CA GLU A 92 -16.89 16.66 -0.16
C GLU A 92 -15.94 17.19 -1.24
N GLY A 93 -14.78 16.56 -1.38
CA GLY A 93 -13.80 16.94 -2.41
C GLY A 93 -12.37 17.08 -1.92
N ARG A 94 -12.09 16.74 -0.65
CA ARG A 94 -10.74 16.50 -0.12
C ARG A 94 -10.08 15.31 -0.86
N LYS A 95 -9.64 15.56 -2.10
CA LYS A 95 -8.87 14.61 -2.93
C LYS A 95 -7.65 15.29 -3.51
N GLY A 96 -6.68 15.50 -2.62
CA GLY A 96 -5.29 15.39 -3.02
C GLY A 96 -4.99 13.96 -3.46
N ARG A 97 -4.85 13.81 -4.79
CA ARG A 97 -4.04 12.82 -5.53
C ARG A 97 -4.73 11.59 -6.16
N LYS A 98 -4.43 11.51 -7.47
CA LYS A 98 -4.51 10.40 -8.42
C LYS A 98 -5.91 10.04 -8.90
N LYS A 99 -6.03 9.97 -10.24
CA LYS A 99 -7.12 9.33 -10.98
C LYS A 99 -7.31 7.89 -10.48
N TYR A 100 -8.12 7.74 -9.45
CA TYR A 100 -8.73 6.47 -9.08
C TYR A 100 -10.24 6.70 -9.09
N LEU A 101 -10.93 5.70 -9.62
CA LEU A 101 -12.39 5.57 -9.69
C LEU A 101 -13.03 6.14 -8.42
N ALA A 102 -13.90 7.14 -8.57
CA ALA A 102 -14.44 7.88 -7.44
C ALA A 102 -15.06 6.90 -6.41
N PHE A 103 -14.74 7.09 -5.13
CA PHE A 103 -15.21 6.31 -3.98
C PHE A 103 -16.71 5.95 -4.03
N ASN A 104 -17.57 6.87 -4.48
CA ASN A 104 -19.01 6.62 -4.64
C ASN A 104 -19.32 5.60 -5.76
N GLU A 105 -18.54 5.64 -6.84
CA GLU A 105 -18.61 4.65 -7.93
C GLU A 105 -18.10 3.28 -7.46
N TYR A 106 -17.07 3.29 -6.62
CA TYR A 106 -16.47 2.10 -6.03
C TYR A 106 -17.41 1.41 -5.01
N VAL A 107 -18.03 2.16 -4.10
CA VAL A 107 -19.00 1.65 -3.10
C VAL A 107 -20.27 1.12 -3.77
N ALA A 108 -20.68 1.76 -4.86
CA ALA A 108 -21.86 1.31 -5.59
C ALA A 108 -21.56 0.05 -6.44
N ARG A 109 -20.34 -0.09 -7.00
CA ARG A 109 -19.88 -1.33 -7.67
C ARG A 109 -19.75 -2.51 -6.69
N SER A 110 -19.18 -2.28 -5.51
CA SER A 110 -18.99 -3.34 -4.50
C SER A 110 -20.29 -3.85 -3.87
N LYS A 111 -21.38 -3.06 -3.95
CA LYS A 111 -22.72 -3.44 -3.46
C LYS A 111 -23.65 -4.03 -4.53
N LYS A 112 -23.20 -4.25 -5.78
CA LYS A 112 -24.07 -4.52 -6.96
C LYS A 112 -25.24 -3.51 -7.12
N LYS A 113 -25.08 -2.30 -6.58
CA LYS A 113 -26.10 -1.24 -6.57
C LYS A 113 -25.75 -0.06 -7.49
N SER A 114 -24.53 -0.01 -8.04
CA SER A 114 -24.18 0.98 -9.07
C SER A 114 -24.79 0.57 -10.39
N PHE A 115 -25.45 1.52 -11.02
CA PHE A 115 -25.80 1.42 -12.43
C PHE A 115 -24.60 1.00 -13.30
N LYS A 116 -23.41 1.56 -13.05
CA LYS A 116 -22.21 1.29 -13.86
C LYS A 116 -21.70 -0.15 -13.76
N GLY A 117 -21.61 -0.71 -12.55
CA GLY A 117 -21.23 -2.13 -12.36
C GLY A 117 -22.27 -3.09 -12.94
N ASN A 118 -23.56 -2.80 -12.74
CA ASN A 118 -24.63 -3.61 -13.35
C ASN A 118 -24.58 -3.54 -14.88
N LEU A 119 -24.27 -2.38 -15.44
CA LEU A 119 -24.08 -2.19 -16.88
C LEU A 119 -22.84 -2.96 -17.39
N GLU A 120 -21.73 -3.02 -16.64
CA GLU A 120 -20.55 -3.83 -17.00
C GLU A 120 -20.90 -5.32 -17.08
N ASP A 121 -21.57 -5.86 -16.07
CA ASP A 121 -21.99 -7.27 -16.01
C ASP A 121 -22.95 -7.63 -17.16
N VAL A 122 -23.92 -6.76 -17.43
CA VAL A 122 -24.89 -6.91 -18.53
C VAL A 122 -24.19 -6.85 -19.88
N ILE A 123 -23.25 -5.92 -20.08
CA ILE A 123 -22.46 -5.84 -21.30
C ILE A 123 -21.63 -7.10 -21.49
N ASP A 124 -20.91 -7.56 -20.46
CA ASP A 124 -20.06 -8.74 -20.55
C ASP A 124 -20.87 -10.03 -20.83
N LYS A 125 -22.05 -10.15 -20.22
CA LYS A 125 -23.02 -11.23 -20.48
C LYS A 125 -23.59 -11.18 -21.90
N ASN A 126 -23.89 -10.00 -22.44
CA ASN A 126 -24.45 -9.89 -23.79
C ASN A 126 -23.37 -10.03 -24.88
N ILE A 127 -22.14 -9.62 -24.61
CA ILE A 127 -20.98 -9.89 -25.49
C ILE A 127 -20.78 -11.39 -25.67
N SER A 128 -20.93 -12.21 -24.62
CA SER A 128 -20.72 -13.65 -24.75
C SER A 128 -21.79 -14.33 -25.61
N LYS A 129 -23.01 -13.78 -25.67
CA LYS A 129 -24.14 -14.33 -26.46
C LYS A 129 -24.22 -13.82 -27.90
N ALA A 130 -23.86 -12.56 -28.15
CA ALA A 130 -24.07 -11.93 -29.44
C ALA A 130 -23.06 -12.41 -30.50
N ASN A 131 -23.50 -12.68 -31.73
CA ASN A 131 -22.65 -13.03 -32.87
C ASN A 131 -22.34 -11.82 -33.76
N SER A 132 -22.99 -10.69 -33.51
CA SER A 132 -22.71 -9.41 -34.17
C SER A 132 -22.91 -8.23 -33.21
N PHE A 133 -22.33 -7.08 -33.54
CA PHE A 133 -22.53 -5.87 -32.75
C PHE A 133 -23.99 -5.40 -32.73
N ASN A 134 -24.73 -5.57 -33.83
CA ASN A 134 -26.15 -5.23 -33.89
C ASN A 134 -27.00 -6.16 -33.01
N GLU A 135 -26.67 -7.44 -32.96
CA GLU A 135 -27.33 -8.41 -32.08
C GLU A 135 -27.04 -8.09 -30.60
N PHE A 136 -25.81 -7.69 -30.28
CA PHE A 136 -25.45 -7.18 -28.95
C PHE A 136 -26.32 -5.98 -28.55
N LEU A 137 -26.49 -4.99 -29.43
CA LEU A 137 -27.35 -3.83 -29.14
C LEU A 137 -28.82 -4.22 -28.97
N SER A 138 -29.32 -5.17 -29.76
CA SER A 138 -30.67 -5.72 -29.59
C SER A 138 -30.85 -6.38 -28.22
N PHE A 139 -29.88 -7.17 -27.75
CA PHE A 139 -29.91 -7.76 -26.41
C PHE A 139 -29.87 -6.73 -25.30
N MET A 140 -29.02 -5.70 -25.43
CA MET A 140 -28.97 -4.59 -24.48
C MET A 140 -30.33 -3.87 -24.39
N GLN A 141 -30.99 -3.63 -25.52
CA GLN A 141 -32.31 -2.99 -25.57
C GLN A 141 -33.41 -3.88 -24.95
N LYS A 142 -33.39 -5.20 -25.20
CA LYS A 142 -34.30 -6.16 -24.56
C LYS A 142 -34.13 -6.20 -23.04
N GLU A 143 -32.93 -5.98 -22.53
CA GLU A 143 -32.66 -5.87 -21.09
C GLU A 143 -32.93 -4.45 -20.54
N GLY A 144 -33.54 -3.55 -21.33
CA GLY A 144 -33.99 -2.23 -20.92
C GLY A 144 -32.94 -1.12 -21.05
N TYR A 145 -31.80 -1.37 -21.70
CA TYR A 145 -30.74 -0.38 -21.89
C TYR A 145 -30.81 0.22 -23.30
N GLU A 146 -31.55 1.31 -23.45
CA GLU A 146 -31.51 2.10 -24.68
C GLU A 146 -30.11 2.66 -24.92
N HIS A 147 -29.71 2.74 -26.19
CA HIS A 147 -28.36 3.13 -26.57
C HIS A 147 -28.35 4.35 -27.48
N LYS A 148 -27.32 5.17 -27.35
CA LYS A 148 -27.03 6.28 -28.27
C LYS A 148 -25.63 6.10 -28.85
N GLN A 149 -25.56 6.10 -30.18
CA GLN A 149 -24.31 6.11 -30.92
C GLN A 149 -23.95 7.54 -31.29
N GLY A 150 -22.77 7.97 -30.88
CA GLY A 150 -22.19 9.28 -31.17
C GLY A 150 -20.68 9.14 -31.13
N LYS A 151 -19.92 10.13 -30.63
CA LYS A 151 -18.45 9.98 -30.47
C LYS A 151 -18.06 8.80 -29.57
N TYR A 152 -18.93 8.41 -28.63
CA TYR A 152 -18.75 7.23 -27.78
C TYR A 152 -20.11 6.54 -27.57
N LEU A 153 -20.14 5.21 -27.67
CA LEU A 153 -21.31 4.41 -27.32
C LEU A 153 -21.78 4.73 -25.89
N SER A 154 -23.07 4.98 -25.73
CA SER A 154 -23.67 5.33 -24.44
C SER A 154 -24.95 4.54 -24.18
N PHE A 155 -25.19 4.16 -22.93
CA PHE A 155 -26.40 3.44 -22.51
C PHE A 155 -27.20 4.25 -21.50
N MET A 156 -28.52 4.29 -21.67
CA MET A 156 -29.45 4.96 -20.77
C MET A 156 -29.58 4.19 -19.46
N ASN A 157 -29.61 4.93 -18.35
CA ASN A 157 -29.96 4.37 -17.06
C ASN A 157 -31.48 4.36 -16.86
N PRO A 158 -32.12 3.17 -16.78
CA PRO A 158 -33.57 3.05 -16.64
C PRO A 158 -34.13 3.79 -15.42
N LYS A 159 -33.34 3.93 -14.35
CA LYS A 159 -33.77 4.58 -13.11
C LYS A 159 -33.61 6.11 -13.12
N SER A 160 -32.76 6.67 -13.97
CA SER A 160 -32.43 8.11 -13.94
C SER A 160 -32.66 8.83 -15.26
N GLY A 161 -32.97 8.11 -16.34
CA GLY A 161 -33.12 8.67 -17.69
C GLY A 161 -31.83 9.22 -18.32
N LYS A 162 -30.70 9.22 -17.59
CA LYS A 162 -29.42 9.78 -18.06
C LYS A 162 -28.60 8.73 -18.81
N PHE A 163 -27.93 9.16 -19.88
CA PHE A 163 -27.00 8.32 -20.64
C PHE A 163 -25.60 8.29 -20.04
N MET A 164 -25.02 7.10 -19.94
CA MET A 164 -23.64 6.88 -19.50
C MET A 164 -22.77 6.48 -20.68
N ARG A 165 -21.70 7.24 -20.94
CA ARG A 165 -20.71 6.95 -21.98
C ARG A 165 -19.80 5.80 -21.55
N THR A 166 -19.68 4.79 -22.40
CA THR A 166 -18.83 3.60 -22.19
C THR A 166 -17.35 3.94 -21.99
N LYS A 167 -16.85 5.03 -22.58
CA LYS A 167 -15.47 5.52 -22.34
C LYS A 167 -15.14 5.71 -20.85
N THR A 168 -16.13 6.09 -20.03
CA THR A 168 -15.90 6.29 -18.60
C THR A 168 -15.71 4.97 -17.84
N MET A 169 -16.07 3.84 -18.45
CA MET A 169 -15.93 2.49 -17.91
C MET A 169 -14.55 1.88 -18.19
N GLY A 170 -13.79 2.48 -19.11
CA GLY A 170 -12.42 2.09 -19.42
C GLY A 170 -12.27 1.37 -20.75
N PHE A 171 -11.02 0.98 -21.05
CA PHE A 171 -10.62 0.47 -22.36
C PHE A 171 -11.40 -0.78 -22.81
N ASN A 172 -11.72 -1.68 -21.88
CA ASN A 172 -12.42 -2.94 -22.17
C ASN A 172 -13.88 -2.76 -22.64
N TYR A 173 -14.44 -1.56 -22.45
CA TYR A 173 -15.85 -1.26 -22.74
C TYR A 173 -16.01 -0.24 -23.87
N LEU A 174 -14.93 0.21 -24.52
CA LEU A 174 -15.02 1.01 -25.73
C LEU A 174 -15.73 0.22 -26.85
N GLU A 175 -16.43 0.92 -27.74
CA GLU A 175 -17.15 0.28 -28.85
C GLU A 175 -16.25 -0.65 -29.70
N SER A 176 -15.03 -0.19 -30.00
CA SER A 176 -14.03 -1.00 -30.72
C SER A 176 -13.66 -2.27 -29.96
N SER A 177 -13.49 -2.17 -28.64
CA SER A 177 -13.18 -3.31 -27.77
C SER A 177 -14.37 -4.28 -27.66
N ILE A 178 -15.60 -3.77 -27.64
CA ILE A 178 -16.82 -4.60 -27.63
C ILE A 178 -16.94 -5.37 -28.95
N LYS A 179 -16.80 -4.69 -30.09
CA LYS A 179 -16.79 -5.32 -31.43
C LYS A 179 -15.74 -6.42 -31.53
N TYR A 180 -14.51 -6.11 -31.12
CA TYR A 180 -13.40 -7.07 -31.11
C TYR A 180 -13.70 -8.30 -30.23
N ARG A 181 -14.32 -8.11 -29.05
CA ARG A 181 -14.66 -9.22 -28.13
C ARG A 181 -15.81 -10.09 -28.64
N ILE A 182 -16.71 -9.54 -29.44
CA ILE A 182 -17.78 -10.30 -30.10
C ILE A 182 -17.18 -11.20 -31.17
N GLU A 183 -16.26 -10.67 -31.98
CA GLU A 183 -15.57 -11.43 -33.04
C GLU A 183 -14.58 -12.46 -32.46
N ASN A 184 -13.98 -12.17 -31.30
CA ASN A 184 -12.95 -12.99 -30.67
C ASN A 184 -13.43 -13.54 -29.31
N LYS A 185 -14.34 -14.51 -29.34
CA LYS A 185 -14.95 -15.09 -28.12
C LYS A 185 -13.97 -15.69 -27.11
N GLY A 186 -12.78 -16.11 -27.57
CA GLY A 186 -11.70 -16.61 -26.71
C GLY A 186 -10.85 -15.50 -26.05
N TYR A 187 -11.04 -14.24 -26.44
CA TYR A 187 -10.30 -13.12 -25.85
C TYR A 187 -10.84 -12.78 -24.47
N SER A 188 -10.00 -13.01 -23.46
CA SER A 188 -10.24 -12.50 -22.11
C SER A 188 -9.83 -11.03 -22.02
N PRO A 189 -10.68 -10.14 -21.48
CA PRO A 189 -10.30 -8.75 -21.26
C PRO A 189 -8.98 -8.67 -20.48
N ILE A 190 -8.12 -7.71 -20.83
CA ILE A 190 -6.89 -7.46 -20.09
C ILE A 190 -7.28 -7.14 -18.64
N LYS A 191 -7.11 -8.14 -17.77
CA LYS A 191 -7.09 -7.96 -16.32
C LYS A 191 -5.74 -7.35 -16.02
N THR A 192 -5.65 -6.02 -15.97
CA THR A 192 -4.41 -5.36 -15.56
C THR A 192 -4.05 -5.89 -14.17
N SER A 193 -3.04 -6.75 -14.08
CA SER A 193 -2.50 -7.22 -12.82
C SER A 193 -1.68 -6.06 -12.23
N ILE A 194 -2.29 -5.30 -11.33
CA ILE A 194 -1.67 -4.10 -10.71
C ILE A 194 -0.61 -4.52 -9.65
N ILE A 195 -0.01 -5.71 -9.74
CA ILE A 195 0.75 -6.33 -8.64
C ILE A 195 2.26 -6.00 -8.65
N ASN A 196 2.80 -5.34 -9.66
CA ASN A 196 4.25 -5.10 -9.72
C ASN A 196 4.72 -3.78 -9.08
N ARG A 197 4.38 -3.51 -7.81
CA ARG A 197 5.11 -2.52 -6.99
C ARG A 197 5.68 -3.18 -5.73
N LYS A 198 7.01 -3.38 -5.73
CA LYS A 198 7.76 -3.99 -4.61
C LYS A 198 7.98 -2.97 -3.48
N TRP A 199 7.87 -3.45 -2.24
CA TRP A 199 8.32 -2.75 -1.03
C TRP A 199 9.82 -2.41 -1.13
N ILE A 200 10.18 -1.16 -0.80
CA ILE A 200 11.57 -0.68 -0.87
C ILE A 200 12.24 -0.91 0.48
N ASP A 201 13.22 -1.82 0.53
CA ASP A 201 14.02 -2.10 1.71
C ASP A 201 15.04 -0.98 1.99
N LYS A 202 14.90 -0.32 3.14
CA LYS A 202 15.75 0.79 3.60
C LYS A 202 17.01 0.33 4.32
N SER A 203 17.22 -0.98 4.49
CA SER A 203 18.41 -1.56 5.15
C SER A 203 19.67 -1.47 4.27
N GLN A 204 19.50 -1.31 2.96
CA GLN A 204 20.60 -1.20 2.01
C GLN A 204 21.42 0.07 2.25
N GLU A 205 22.74 -0.04 2.04
CA GLU A 205 23.73 0.98 2.35
C GLU A 205 23.45 2.34 1.69
N LYS A 206 22.92 2.33 0.46
CA LYS A 206 22.49 3.52 -0.29
C LYS A 206 21.44 4.39 0.44
N PHE A 207 20.69 3.82 1.39
CA PHE A 207 19.70 4.54 2.19
C PHE A 207 20.19 4.92 3.59
N LYS A 208 21.23 4.27 4.11
CA LYS A 208 21.77 4.54 5.47
C LYS A 208 22.40 5.93 5.57
N ASN A 209 23.09 6.36 4.51
CA ASN A 209 23.83 7.63 4.51
C ASN A 209 23.09 8.78 3.78
N ASN A 210 21.91 8.53 3.22
CA ASN A 210 21.13 9.53 2.48
C ASN A 210 19.71 9.68 3.04
N LYS A 211 19.56 10.66 3.95
CA LYS A 211 18.27 10.98 4.60
C LYS A 211 17.16 11.35 3.61
N GLY A 212 17.50 11.95 2.47
CA GLY A 212 16.52 12.30 1.43
C GLY A 212 15.95 11.07 0.72
N LEU A 213 16.83 10.14 0.35
CA LEU A 213 16.46 8.88 -0.31
C LEU A 213 15.70 7.95 0.66
N GLN A 214 16.08 7.95 1.94
CA GLN A 214 15.38 7.23 3.01
C GLN A 214 13.94 7.76 3.22
N ARG A 215 13.77 9.09 3.19
CA ARG A 215 12.45 9.75 3.27
C ARG A 215 11.59 9.46 2.03
N TRP A 216 12.19 9.46 0.84
CA TRP A 216 11.50 9.09 -0.41
C TRP A 216 11.02 7.63 -0.38
N ALA A 217 11.88 6.68 -0.01
CA ALA A 217 11.52 5.26 0.11
C ALA A 217 10.41 5.04 1.15
N THR A 218 10.47 5.73 2.28
CA THR A 218 9.42 5.70 3.32
C THR A 218 8.08 6.20 2.77
N LYS A 219 8.07 7.30 2.03
CA LYS A 219 6.85 7.85 1.41
C LYS A 219 6.26 6.91 0.35
N GLN A 220 7.09 6.19 -0.41
CA GLN A 220 6.60 5.20 -1.39
C GLN A 220 6.00 3.96 -0.71
N ASN A 221 6.64 3.46 0.35
CA ASN A 221 6.14 2.32 1.12
C ASN A 221 4.80 2.63 1.81
N ILE A 222 4.64 3.84 2.37
CA ILE A 222 3.37 4.28 2.97
C ILE A 222 2.23 4.33 1.93
N ASN A 223 2.50 4.85 0.73
CA ASN A 223 1.50 4.88 -0.34
C ASN A 223 1.06 3.47 -0.80
N TYR A 224 2.00 2.51 -0.78
CA TYR A 224 1.72 1.11 -1.10
C TYR A 224 0.83 0.44 -0.04
N LEU A 225 1.09 0.70 1.25
CA LEU A 225 0.27 0.17 2.36
C LEU A 225 -1.16 0.71 2.35
N ASN A 226 -1.34 2.00 2.06
CA ASN A 226 -2.67 2.60 1.95
C ASN A 226 -3.49 2.01 0.79
N GLU A 227 -2.83 1.66 -0.32
CA GLU A 227 -3.47 1.02 -1.47
C GLU A 227 -3.85 -0.45 -1.18
N LEU A 228 -3.04 -1.17 -0.41
CA LEU A 228 -3.28 -2.55 0.03
C LEU A 228 -4.42 -2.63 1.06
N SER A 229 -4.36 -1.78 2.09
CA SER A 229 -5.39 -1.67 3.14
C SER A 229 -6.76 -1.39 2.53
N SER A 230 -6.83 -0.43 1.60
CA SER A 230 -8.07 -0.12 0.89
C SER A 230 -8.66 -1.34 0.17
N LYS A 231 -7.85 -2.25 -0.38
CA LYS A 231 -8.31 -3.47 -1.07
C LYS A 231 -8.75 -4.60 -0.13
N LEU A 232 -8.17 -4.72 1.06
CA LEU A 232 -8.58 -5.73 2.04
C LEU A 232 -9.98 -5.43 2.61
N TYR A 233 -10.26 -4.16 2.91
CA TYR A 233 -11.60 -3.70 3.30
C TYR A 233 -12.67 -3.89 2.21
N LYS A 234 -12.25 -4.12 0.96
CA LYS A 234 -13.10 -4.19 -0.24
C LYS A 234 -13.53 -5.59 -0.64
N LEU A 235 -12.90 -6.62 -0.08
CA LEU A 235 -13.15 -8.04 -0.40
C LEU A 235 -14.20 -8.72 0.51
N ASN A 236 -14.85 -7.96 1.40
CA ASN A 236 -16.04 -8.37 2.15
C ASN A 236 -15.91 -9.69 2.96
N VAL A 237 -14.79 -9.85 3.66
CA VAL A 237 -14.60 -10.91 4.66
C VAL A 237 -15.59 -10.71 5.82
N SER A 238 -16.42 -11.71 6.13
CA SER A 238 -17.45 -11.63 7.18
C SER A 238 -16.83 -11.61 8.60
N LEU A 239 -17.62 -11.27 9.63
CA LEU A 239 -17.12 -11.18 11.02
C LEU A 239 -16.70 -12.55 11.58
N THR A 240 -17.42 -13.61 11.20
CA THR A 240 -17.11 -15.00 11.54
C THR A 240 -15.93 -15.55 10.74
N GLU A 241 -15.78 -15.18 9.47
CA GLU A 241 -14.56 -15.48 8.71
C GLU A 241 -13.38 -14.65 9.22
N LEU A 242 -13.59 -13.44 9.76
CA LEU A 242 -12.57 -12.67 10.45
C LEU A 242 -12.12 -13.37 11.73
N GLU A 243 -13.03 -13.90 12.54
CA GLU A 243 -12.71 -14.70 13.74
C GLU A 243 -12.01 -16.03 13.40
N GLU A 244 -12.42 -16.70 12.32
CA GLU A 244 -11.81 -17.94 11.85
C GLU A 244 -10.44 -17.67 11.19
N ILE A 245 -10.29 -16.56 10.47
CA ILE A 245 -9.00 -16.05 9.97
C ILE A 245 -8.12 -15.58 11.13
N GLU A 246 -8.68 -15.02 12.20
CA GLU A 246 -7.97 -14.53 13.38
C GLU A 246 -7.51 -15.71 14.28
N ALA A 247 -8.33 -16.75 14.42
CA ALA A 247 -7.97 -18.02 15.05
C ALA A 247 -6.90 -18.78 14.23
N ASN A 248 -7.04 -18.81 12.89
CA ASN A 248 -6.04 -19.39 12.00
C ASN A 248 -4.77 -18.53 11.93
N LYS A 249 -4.87 -17.21 12.12
CA LYS A 249 -3.74 -16.27 12.17
C LYS A 249 -2.91 -16.51 13.42
N GLU A 250 -3.52 -16.66 14.61
CA GLU A 250 -2.75 -17.00 15.81
C GLU A 250 -2.08 -18.38 15.68
N ALA A 251 -2.77 -19.38 15.15
CA ALA A 251 -2.19 -20.69 14.88
C ALA A 251 -1.05 -20.63 13.83
N LEU A 252 -1.18 -19.77 12.82
CA LEU A 252 -0.18 -19.56 11.78
C LEU A 252 1.04 -18.78 12.31
N ILE A 253 0.82 -17.76 13.13
CA ILE A 253 1.86 -17.01 13.84
C ILE A 253 2.60 -17.94 14.79
N ASP A 254 1.90 -18.75 15.60
CA ASP A 254 2.49 -19.74 16.50
C ASP A 254 3.30 -20.79 15.71
N SER A 255 2.77 -21.26 14.57
CA SER A 255 3.51 -22.14 13.66
C SER A 255 4.79 -21.48 13.11
N PHE A 256 4.72 -20.21 12.70
CA PHE A 256 5.89 -19.49 12.21
C PHE A 256 6.89 -19.15 13.30
N GLU A 257 6.44 -18.82 14.52
CA GLU A 257 7.32 -18.59 15.66
C GLU A 257 8.04 -19.87 16.08
N LYS A 258 7.34 -21.01 16.07
CA LYS A 258 7.95 -22.34 16.29
C LYS A 258 8.97 -22.69 15.21
N GLN A 259 8.67 -22.40 13.94
CA GLN A 259 9.60 -22.61 12.83
C GLN A 259 10.83 -21.70 12.94
N LEU A 260 10.63 -20.41 13.26
CA LEU A 260 11.72 -19.45 13.48
C LEU A 260 12.62 -19.90 14.63
N LEU A 261 12.03 -20.27 15.77
CA LEU A 261 12.77 -20.78 16.92
C LEU A 261 13.53 -22.06 16.57
N GLY A 262 12.93 -22.96 15.80
CA GLY A 262 13.58 -24.16 15.28
C GLY A 262 14.80 -23.82 14.41
N ILE A 263 14.64 -22.89 13.46
CA ILE A 263 15.72 -22.45 12.57
C ILE A 263 16.83 -21.74 13.37
N ASP A 264 16.50 -20.88 14.33
CA ASP A 264 17.49 -20.19 15.17
C ASP A 264 18.26 -21.15 16.07
N ASN A 265 17.57 -22.10 16.69
CA ASN A 265 18.22 -23.15 17.49
C ASN A 265 19.18 -23.98 16.64
N GLU A 266 18.77 -24.30 15.41
CA GLU A 266 19.59 -25.09 14.51
C GLU A 266 20.79 -24.29 13.97
N ILE A 267 20.59 -23.02 13.59
CA ILE A 267 21.68 -22.11 13.23
C ILE A 267 22.66 -21.97 14.40
N PHE A 268 22.17 -21.83 15.63
CA PHE A 268 23.01 -21.72 16.82
C PHE A 268 23.83 -23.00 17.05
N ARG A 269 23.19 -24.17 16.93
CA ARG A 269 23.84 -25.47 17.06
C ARG A 269 24.92 -25.68 16.00
N LEU A 270 24.59 -25.43 14.73
CA LEU A 270 25.51 -25.56 13.61
C LEU A 270 26.69 -24.57 13.73
N ASN A 271 26.45 -23.34 14.20
CA ASN A 271 27.53 -22.38 14.47
C ASN A 271 28.48 -22.86 15.56
N LYS A 272 28.00 -23.50 16.63
CA LYS A 272 28.87 -24.10 17.65
C LYS A 272 29.76 -25.22 17.07
N MET A 273 29.27 -25.93 16.07
CA MET A 273 30.00 -27.02 15.42
C MET A 273 31.00 -26.53 14.36
N LYS A 274 31.01 -25.24 13.99
CA LYS A 274 31.87 -24.71 12.92
C LYS A 274 33.36 -25.00 13.13
N GLY A 275 33.82 -24.96 14.39
CA GLY A 275 35.22 -25.25 14.73
C GLY A 275 35.63 -26.71 14.58
N CYS A 276 34.69 -27.66 14.43
CA CYS A 276 34.98 -29.09 14.47
C CYS A 276 35.93 -29.53 13.34
N PHE A 277 35.78 -28.99 12.12
CA PHE A 277 36.63 -29.33 10.98
C PHE A 277 38.09 -28.93 11.21
N HIS A 278 38.30 -27.72 11.73
CA HIS A 278 39.64 -27.23 12.06
C HIS A 278 40.28 -28.06 13.17
N THR A 279 39.55 -28.27 14.28
CA THR A 279 40.04 -29.05 15.41
C THR A 279 40.35 -30.48 15.00
N TYR A 280 39.47 -31.14 14.24
CA TYR A 280 39.70 -32.51 13.76
C TYR A 280 40.94 -32.62 12.87
N LYS A 281 41.13 -31.66 11.93
CA LYS A 281 42.33 -31.60 11.08
C LYS A 281 43.59 -31.35 11.91
N LYS A 282 43.54 -30.45 12.89
CA LYS A 282 44.65 -30.11 13.78
C LYS A 282 45.04 -31.27 14.69
N SER A 283 44.10 -32.10 15.12
CA SER A 283 44.34 -33.28 15.94
C SER A 283 44.92 -34.48 15.17
N HIS A 284 45.07 -34.41 13.84
CA HIS A 284 45.60 -35.52 13.06
C HIS A 284 46.98 -36.04 13.57
N PRO A 285 47.98 -35.19 13.86
CA PRO A 285 49.27 -35.64 14.39
C PRO A 285 49.16 -36.32 15.76
N LEU A 286 48.28 -35.82 16.64
CA LEU A 286 47.99 -36.41 17.96
C LEU A 286 47.51 -37.86 17.81
N ILE A 287 46.58 -38.10 16.89
CA ILE A 287 45.99 -39.43 16.66
C ILE A 287 46.99 -40.39 16.00
N VAL A 288 47.84 -39.90 15.11
CA VAL A 288 48.92 -40.71 14.51
C VAL A 288 49.93 -41.13 15.58
N ALA A 289 50.35 -40.22 16.45
CA ALA A 289 51.27 -40.51 17.55
C ALA A 289 50.66 -41.49 18.57
N TYR A 290 49.39 -41.31 18.93
CA TYR A 290 48.65 -42.23 19.81
C TYR A 290 48.59 -43.67 19.28
N LYS A 291 48.38 -43.85 17.97
CA LYS A 291 48.33 -45.18 17.36
C LYS A 291 49.67 -45.92 17.45
N LYS A 292 50.79 -45.19 17.52
CA LYS A 292 52.16 -45.70 17.61
C LYS A 292 52.66 -45.84 19.05
N ALA A 293 51.96 -45.29 20.05
CA ALA A 293 52.38 -45.34 21.45
C ALA A 293 52.32 -46.78 22.01
N GLU A 294 53.37 -47.19 22.71
CA GLU A 294 53.45 -48.50 23.39
C GLU A 294 52.42 -48.61 24.51
N ASN A 295 52.31 -47.58 25.36
CA ASN A 295 51.31 -47.51 26.42
C ASN A 295 50.23 -46.46 26.11
N LYS A 296 49.20 -46.89 25.37
CA LYS A 296 48.07 -46.05 24.95
C LYS A 296 47.29 -45.42 26.11
N LYS A 297 47.22 -46.11 27.25
CA LYS A 297 46.41 -45.67 28.41
C LYS A 297 47.06 -44.46 29.09
N ALA A 298 48.37 -44.54 29.34
CA ALA A 298 49.16 -43.44 29.89
C ALA A 298 49.19 -42.22 28.94
N TYR A 299 49.44 -42.46 27.65
CA TYR A 299 49.46 -41.40 26.63
C TYR A 299 48.13 -40.62 26.55
N LYS A 300 46.99 -41.30 26.70
CA LYS A 300 45.67 -40.66 26.71
C LYS A 300 45.42 -39.86 28.00
N GLN A 301 45.96 -40.29 29.14
CA GLN A 301 45.85 -39.59 30.42
C GLN A 301 46.66 -38.29 30.42
N GLU A 302 47.90 -38.31 29.94
CA GLU A 302 48.77 -37.12 29.89
C GLU A 302 48.21 -36.03 28.98
N ARG A 303 47.60 -36.42 27.85
CA ARG A 303 47.06 -35.49 26.84
C ARG A 303 45.53 -35.46 26.84
N TYR A 304 44.93 -35.71 28.00
CA TYR A 304 43.49 -35.89 28.16
C TYR A 304 42.66 -34.77 27.53
N HIS A 305 43.07 -33.51 27.74
CA HIS A 305 42.36 -32.33 27.20
C HIS A 305 42.34 -32.32 25.67
N GLU A 306 43.45 -32.66 25.01
CA GLU A 306 43.53 -32.68 23.55
C GLU A 306 42.70 -33.81 22.95
N PHE A 307 42.65 -34.97 23.61
CA PHE A 307 41.75 -36.06 23.21
C PHE A 307 40.28 -35.70 23.42
N LYS A 308 39.95 -34.99 24.49
CA LYS A 308 38.59 -34.51 24.74
C LYS A 308 38.13 -33.55 23.64
N GLU A 309 38.98 -32.62 23.22
CA GLU A 309 38.69 -31.71 22.09
C GLU A 309 38.52 -32.47 20.77
N TYR A 310 39.40 -33.43 20.49
CA TYR A 310 39.28 -34.30 19.31
C TYR A 310 37.98 -35.12 19.32
N ASP A 311 37.63 -35.74 20.45
CA ASP A 311 36.44 -36.57 20.59
C ASP A 311 35.15 -35.74 20.37
N VAL A 312 35.12 -34.50 20.88
CA VAL A 312 34.03 -33.55 20.64
C VAL A 312 33.96 -33.17 19.16
N ALA A 313 35.09 -32.78 18.55
CA ALA A 313 35.14 -32.41 17.14
C ALA A 313 34.70 -33.55 16.21
N LYS A 314 35.17 -34.77 16.48
CA LYS A 314 34.79 -35.97 15.72
C LYS A 314 33.30 -36.28 15.84
N ARG A 315 32.73 -36.15 17.04
CA ARG A 315 31.31 -36.37 17.28
C ARG A 315 30.46 -35.36 16.51
N ASP A 316 30.86 -34.09 16.53
CA ASP A 316 30.15 -33.02 15.84
C ASP A 316 30.24 -33.18 14.30
N MET A 317 31.40 -33.56 13.75
CA MET A 317 31.53 -33.92 12.32
C MET A 317 30.62 -35.09 11.92
N ASN A 318 30.56 -36.15 12.74
CA ASN A 318 29.67 -37.28 12.48
C ASN A 318 28.19 -36.87 12.49
N TYR A 319 27.82 -35.97 13.40
CA TYR A 319 26.48 -35.40 13.46
C TYR A 319 26.15 -34.60 12.20
N LEU A 320 27.06 -33.74 11.73
CA LEU A 320 26.90 -32.95 10.50
C LEU A 320 26.74 -33.85 9.26
N LYS A 321 27.59 -34.87 9.14
CA LYS A 321 27.53 -35.82 8.03
C LYS A 321 26.23 -36.63 8.02
N LYS A 322 25.81 -37.13 9.19
CA LYS A 322 24.61 -37.99 9.30
C LYS A 322 23.31 -37.23 9.02
N ASN A 323 23.16 -36.02 9.56
CA ASN A 323 21.88 -35.30 9.50
C ASN A 323 21.77 -34.32 8.33
N TYR A 324 22.90 -33.89 7.77
CA TYR A 324 22.91 -32.86 6.72
C TYR A 324 23.76 -33.23 5.49
N GLY A 325 24.45 -34.37 5.50
CA GLY A 325 25.37 -34.75 4.42
C GLY A 325 26.62 -33.88 4.33
N ILE A 326 26.87 -33.03 5.33
CA ILE A 326 27.97 -32.05 5.33
C ILE A 326 29.28 -32.75 5.70
N THR A 327 30.29 -32.59 4.86
CA THR A 327 31.60 -33.23 4.99
C THR A 327 32.74 -32.24 5.18
N ASP A 328 32.53 -30.97 4.84
CA ASP A 328 33.52 -29.90 5.02
C ASP A 328 32.91 -28.58 5.54
N GLU A 329 33.80 -27.64 5.86
CA GLU A 329 33.41 -26.35 6.43
C GLU A 329 32.65 -25.48 5.41
N ALA A 330 32.96 -25.56 4.12
CA ALA A 330 32.32 -24.75 3.09
C ALA A 330 30.86 -25.15 2.89
N GLU A 331 30.58 -26.46 2.90
CA GLU A 331 29.21 -27.00 2.90
C GLU A 331 28.42 -26.56 4.14
N LEU A 332 29.06 -26.52 5.32
CA LEU A 332 28.44 -25.99 6.54
C LEU A 332 28.11 -24.50 6.42
N HIS A 333 29.04 -23.70 5.90
CA HIS A 333 28.81 -22.27 5.66
C HIS A 333 27.69 -22.02 4.67
N TYR A 334 27.63 -22.82 3.60
CA TYR A 334 26.56 -22.75 2.61
C TYR A 334 25.20 -23.08 3.25
N LYS A 335 25.12 -24.14 4.04
CA LYS A 335 23.90 -24.51 4.78
C LYS A 335 23.47 -23.40 5.74
N LEU A 336 24.39 -22.86 6.53
CA LEU A 336 24.13 -21.73 7.43
C LEU A 336 23.64 -20.49 6.68
N SER A 337 24.21 -20.19 5.50
CA SER A 337 23.77 -19.09 4.63
C SER A 337 22.33 -19.30 4.15
N MET A 338 21.99 -20.51 3.70
CA MET A 338 20.64 -20.84 3.25
C MET A 338 19.62 -20.76 4.38
N MET A 339 19.93 -21.32 5.55
CA MET A 339 19.08 -21.25 6.73
C MET A 339 18.90 -19.81 7.23
N THR A 340 19.96 -19.00 7.16
CA THR A 340 19.88 -17.57 7.51
C THR A 340 18.97 -16.79 6.55
N LYS A 341 19.03 -17.11 5.24
CA LYS A 341 18.12 -16.52 4.24
C LYS A 341 16.67 -16.92 4.50
N GLU A 342 16.41 -18.20 4.74
CA GLU A 342 15.09 -18.74 5.07
C GLU A 342 14.51 -18.09 6.33
N ARG A 343 15.31 -18.00 7.40
CA ARG A 343 14.97 -17.29 8.63
C ARG A 343 14.61 -15.82 8.39
N ASN A 344 15.43 -15.09 7.62
CA ASN A 344 15.19 -13.68 7.34
C ASN A 344 13.93 -13.46 6.49
N LEU A 345 13.60 -14.40 5.60
CA LEU A 345 12.34 -14.40 4.85
C LEU A 345 11.13 -14.61 5.78
N LEU A 346 11.22 -15.54 6.74
CA LEU A 346 10.18 -15.79 7.74
C LEU A 346 9.99 -14.59 8.69
N TYR A 347 11.07 -13.99 9.19
CA TYR A 347 11.00 -12.76 9.99
C TYR A 347 10.35 -11.60 9.22
N GLY A 348 10.67 -11.46 7.93
CA GLY A 348 10.06 -10.44 7.06
C GLY A 348 8.57 -10.63 6.83
N SER A 349 8.07 -11.86 6.97
CA SER A 349 6.64 -12.18 6.90
C SER A 349 5.94 -11.91 8.24
N LEU A 350 6.52 -12.35 9.36
CA LEU A 350 5.95 -12.18 10.71
C LEU A 350 5.94 -10.71 11.18
N GLY A 351 6.97 -9.94 10.83
CA GLY A 351 7.06 -8.51 11.17
C GLY A 351 5.93 -7.67 10.56
N LYS A 352 5.38 -8.09 9.42
CA LYS A 352 4.22 -7.46 8.80
C LYS A 352 2.92 -7.81 9.52
N GLU A 353 2.82 -8.97 10.15
CA GLU A 353 1.65 -9.37 10.94
C GLU A 353 1.62 -8.73 12.33
N LYS A 354 2.77 -8.62 13.02
CA LYS A 354 2.84 -7.94 14.33
C LYS A 354 2.52 -6.46 14.24
N GLU A 355 2.92 -5.79 13.16
CA GLU A 355 2.58 -4.38 12.92
C GLU A 355 1.07 -4.21 12.63
N VAL A 356 0.42 -5.20 12.00
CA VAL A 356 -1.03 -5.22 11.81
C VAL A 356 -1.77 -5.45 13.14
N GLU A 357 -1.24 -6.32 14.02
CA GLU A 357 -1.82 -6.63 15.33
C GLU A 357 -1.76 -5.46 16.31
N ILE A 358 -0.60 -4.79 16.42
CA ILE A 358 -0.41 -3.62 17.29
C ILE A 358 -1.37 -2.49 16.89
N ASN A 359 -1.51 -2.22 15.59
CA ASN A 359 -2.42 -1.20 15.08
C ASN A 359 -3.90 -1.54 15.33
N ARG A 360 -4.27 -2.83 15.37
CA ARG A 360 -5.64 -3.29 15.68
C ARG A 360 -5.97 -3.15 17.16
N GLN A 361 -5.03 -3.51 18.05
CA GLN A 361 -5.18 -3.36 19.50
C GLN A 361 -5.27 -1.89 19.94
N GLU A 362 -4.50 -0.99 19.31
CA GLU A 362 -4.61 0.44 19.57
C GLU A 362 -5.96 1.03 19.15
N GLN A 363 -6.53 0.55 18.04
CA GLN A 363 -7.87 0.96 17.59
C GLN A 363 -8.99 0.47 18.52
N GLN A 364 -8.92 -0.78 18.99
CA GLN A 364 -9.88 -1.33 19.95
C GLN A 364 -9.84 -0.58 21.30
N ARG A 365 -8.64 -0.27 21.81
CA ARG A 365 -8.46 0.55 23.03
C ARG A 365 -9.05 1.96 22.87
N ARG A 366 -8.94 2.57 21.69
CA ARG A 366 -9.55 3.89 21.40
C ARG A 366 -11.08 3.82 21.34
N GLN A 367 -11.66 2.72 20.86
CA GLN A 367 -13.12 2.54 20.83
C GLN A 367 -13.70 2.23 22.21
N GLN A 368 -13.02 1.44 23.05
CA GLN A 368 -13.44 1.19 24.43
C GLN A 368 -13.37 2.46 25.31
N ARG A 369 -12.35 3.31 25.12
CA ARG A 369 -12.27 4.63 25.79
C ARG A 369 -13.41 5.57 25.42
N LYS A 370 -13.94 5.49 24.20
CA LYS A 370 -15.11 6.29 23.79
C LYS A 370 -16.41 5.79 24.44
N LYS A 371 -16.61 4.48 24.55
CA LYS A 371 -17.80 3.90 25.20
C LYS A 371 -17.82 4.04 26.72
N GLY A 372 -16.67 4.17 27.38
CA GLY A 372 -16.58 4.40 28.83
C GLY A 372 -16.88 5.84 29.27
N ASN A 373 -16.86 6.81 28.35
CA ASN A 373 -17.17 8.22 28.62
C ASN A 373 -18.65 8.58 28.31
N GLU A 374 -19.46 7.60 27.90
CA GLU A 374 -20.90 7.76 27.60
C GLU A 374 -21.81 7.08 28.66
N ARG A 375 -21.23 6.66 29.79
CA ARG A 375 -21.94 6.32 31.03
C ARG A 375 -21.49 7.26 32.13
#